data_AF-A0A6F9BGS8-F1
#
_entry.id   AF-A0A6F9BGS8-F1
#
_cell.length_a   1.000
_cell.length_b   1.000
_cell.length_c   1.000
_cell.angle_alpha   90.00
_cell.angle_beta   90.00
_cell.angle_gamma   90.00
#
_symmetry.space_group_name_H-M   'P 1'
#
loop_
_entity.id
_entity.type
_entity.pdbx_description
1 polymer ?
#
loop_
_entity_poly.entity_id
_entity_poly.type
_entity_poly.pdbx_seq_one_letter_code
_entity_poly.pdbx_strand_id
1 'polypeptide(L)'
;MASCLVPDFPAVLVALEHLGELDKQLRDEGVPFSPEASHHLKEIAAAINELETSRRVVHEQLEVETIETSKLRHQCQNIRDDRFVIVPFSWCCGCKKYKCGPERELVKGDHENVINQLNYQLSEKANKQILLNETVNEIRKGKAKITDVETAKVALEEDMIQERKTEFHEKELAEVRIAFELKVQALQEKIVEVDGEMEEGQIVNAIRLESIAKMSDRFKAQRKEEDDVMAEHLNVSKRLEKSRLRLEERIASIAKHKIEIREMDEEIKQLHETNIVNADLFERNVDELHGQLNKEKKSIAIFEVEKEELCQSLENLKKDHEQHVNEVNFDIGLTRRRYEELLEEEKKLQDHVFMGALIERLGNKIVKAEEVNEQMTISYNDEIQQFITEAESVTQSRLEKEEELKVKESILEEVEAQFDIDQSRHQKLKNHTSELKNKNNHLELSIQDMKENISTLLKPKEDMKRSLEGLREKHMELLTSHAADIIATEKSIYDNGMMLQQVNMENSRLHVCIEQMKEDIWNTRKDQERHTQEIGWLKEEVHSLFGEHQPSSMTPTIVKRCA
;
A
#
# COMPACT_ATOMS: atom_id res chain seq x y z
N MET A 1 15.22 8.80 -66.25
CA MET A 1 14.15 9.72 -65.82
C MET A 1 14.63 10.37 -64.54
N ALA A 2 14.46 11.68 -64.37
CA ALA A 2 14.75 12.32 -63.08
C ALA A 2 13.54 12.09 -62.17
N SER A 3 13.75 11.41 -61.04
CA SER A 3 12.74 11.30 -59.99
C SER A 3 12.50 12.70 -59.41
N CYS A 4 11.27 13.21 -59.49
CA CYS A 4 10.87 14.39 -58.75
C CYS A 4 10.98 14.06 -57.25
N LEU A 5 12.07 14.50 -56.60
CA LEU A 5 12.22 14.35 -55.17
C LEU A 5 11.20 15.25 -54.47
N VAL A 6 10.02 14.70 -54.21
CA VAL A 6 9.00 15.31 -53.35
C VAL A 6 9.67 15.65 -52.02
N PRO A 7 9.80 16.93 -51.65
CA PRO A 7 10.56 17.31 -50.46
C PRO A 7 9.92 16.72 -49.21
N ASP A 8 10.78 16.21 -48.33
CA ASP A 8 10.38 15.65 -47.03
C ASP A 8 9.64 16.72 -46.23
N PHE A 9 8.52 16.33 -45.59
CA PHE A 9 7.68 17.30 -44.92
C PHE A 9 8.40 17.83 -43.66
N PRO A 10 8.71 19.15 -43.53
CA PRO A 10 9.62 19.61 -42.48
C PRO A 10 9.15 19.30 -41.05
N ALA A 11 7.84 19.25 -40.81
CA ALA A 11 7.28 18.88 -39.51
C ALA A 11 7.48 17.39 -39.17
N VAL A 12 7.61 16.49 -40.15
CA VAL A 12 7.93 15.08 -39.92
C VAL A 12 9.37 14.92 -39.46
N LEU A 13 10.32 15.64 -40.10
CA LEU A 13 11.72 15.63 -39.68
C LEU A 13 11.88 16.13 -38.23
N VAL A 14 11.25 17.25 -37.88
CA VAL A 14 11.24 17.80 -36.51
C VAL A 14 10.57 16.85 -35.51
N ALA A 15 9.50 16.15 -35.90
CA ALA A 15 8.85 15.17 -35.04
C ALA A 15 9.76 13.95 -34.76
N LEU A 16 10.48 13.46 -35.78
CA LEU A 16 11.44 12.35 -35.63
C LEU A 16 12.67 12.77 -34.79
N GLU A 17 13.12 14.01 -34.93
CA GLU A 17 14.21 14.59 -34.12
C GLU A 17 13.81 14.65 -32.62
N HIS A 18 12.66 15.25 -32.29
CA HIS A 18 12.16 15.28 -30.90
C HIS A 18 11.92 13.89 -30.30
N LEU A 19 11.45 12.91 -31.09
CA LEU A 19 11.30 11.53 -30.62
C LEU A 19 12.66 10.89 -30.29
N GLY A 20 13.71 11.19 -31.06
CA GLY A 20 15.08 10.78 -30.78
C GLY A 20 15.67 11.45 -29.54
N GLU A 21 15.35 12.73 -29.29
CA GLU A 21 15.76 13.43 -28.07
C GLU A 21 15.08 12.87 -26.82
N LEU A 22 13.77 12.60 -26.86
CA LEU A 22 13.03 11.95 -25.76
C LEU A 22 13.55 10.53 -25.48
N ASP A 23 13.80 9.75 -26.53
CA ASP A 23 14.38 8.40 -26.44
C ASP A 23 15.81 8.41 -25.86
N LYS A 24 16.54 9.52 -26.00
CA LYS A 24 17.82 9.75 -25.33
C LYS A 24 17.64 10.15 -23.86
N GLN A 25 16.81 11.15 -23.56
CA GLN A 25 16.55 11.63 -22.20
C GLN A 25 16.10 10.49 -21.27
N LEU A 26 15.18 9.64 -21.73
CA LEU A 26 14.69 8.49 -20.95
C LEU A 26 15.78 7.45 -20.65
N ARG A 27 16.83 7.34 -21.47
CA ARG A 27 17.99 6.49 -21.17
C ARG A 27 18.97 7.16 -20.21
N ASP A 28 19.23 8.46 -20.40
CA ASP A 28 20.17 9.23 -19.59
C ASP A 28 19.65 9.44 -18.13
N GLU A 29 18.33 9.48 -17.92
CA GLU A 29 17.70 9.63 -16.59
C GLU A 29 17.61 8.33 -15.76
N GLY A 30 17.89 7.16 -16.34
CA GLY A 30 17.93 5.88 -15.59
C GLY A 30 16.59 5.39 -15.03
N VAL A 31 15.46 5.90 -15.53
CA VAL A 31 14.09 5.57 -15.08
C VAL A 31 13.82 4.06 -15.25
N PRO A 32 13.18 3.36 -14.29
CA PRO A 32 12.98 1.90 -14.38
C PRO A 32 12.14 1.41 -15.57
N PHE A 33 11.31 2.29 -16.16
CA PHE A 33 10.53 1.99 -17.37
C PHE A 33 11.23 2.38 -18.68
N SER A 34 12.47 2.86 -18.61
CA SER A 34 13.23 3.34 -19.78
C SER A 34 13.40 2.34 -20.93
N PRO A 35 13.55 1.01 -20.74
CA PRO A 35 13.72 0.09 -21.88
C PRO A 35 12.47 -0.03 -22.75
N GLU A 36 11.29 -0.09 -22.10
CA GLU A 36 10.00 -0.33 -22.72
C GLU A 36 9.44 0.97 -23.34
N ALA A 37 9.60 2.11 -22.66
CA ALA A 37 9.32 3.42 -23.24
C ALA A 37 10.24 3.73 -24.44
N SER A 38 11.54 3.37 -24.35
CA SER A 38 12.49 3.49 -25.46
C SER A 38 12.13 2.59 -26.66
N HIS A 39 11.55 1.41 -26.41
CA HIS A 39 11.05 0.54 -27.48
C HIS A 39 9.88 1.20 -28.22
N HIS A 40 8.86 1.68 -27.51
CA HIS A 40 7.68 2.29 -28.13
C HIS A 40 8.00 3.60 -28.86
N LEU A 41 8.91 4.44 -28.36
CA LEU A 41 9.34 5.64 -29.10
C LEU A 41 9.99 5.31 -30.44
N LYS A 42 10.74 4.20 -30.53
CA LYS A 42 11.33 3.71 -31.79
C LYS A 42 10.28 3.14 -32.74
N GLU A 43 9.27 2.44 -32.23
CA GLU A 43 8.14 1.95 -33.03
C GLU A 43 7.33 3.13 -33.61
N ILE A 44 7.05 4.15 -32.79
CA ILE A 44 6.37 5.38 -33.24
C ILE A 44 7.19 6.10 -34.31
N ALA A 45 8.51 6.26 -34.11
CA ALA A 45 9.40 6.86 -35.10
C ALA A 45 9.46 6.05 -36.42
N ALA A 46 9.48 4.72 -36.34
CA ALA A 46 9.44 3.84 -37.51
C ALA A 46 8.11 3.98 -38.28
N ALA A 47 6.97 3.96 -37.59
CA ALA A 47 5.65 4.11 -38.18
C ALA A 47 5.44 5.49 -38.83
N ILE A 48 5.96 6.56 -38.24
CA ILE A 48 5.95 7.91 -38.82
C ILE A 48 6.77 7.96 -40.11
N ASN A 49 7.94 7.32 -40.15
CA ASN A 49 8.77 7.25 -41.35
C ASN A 49 8.12 6.40 -42.46
N GLU A 50 7.50 5.27 -42.11
CA GLU A 50 6.73 4.44 -43.04
C GLU A 50 5.55 5.21 -43.65
N LEU A 51 4.80 5.95 -42.83
CA LEU A 51 3.72 6.83 -43.28
C LEU A 51 4.24 7.94 -44.23
N GLU A 52 5.41 8.52 -43.97
CA GLU A 52 6.04 9.52 -44.86
C GLU A 52 6.60 8.90 -46.16
N THR A 53 7.04 7.64 -46.16
CA THR A 53 7.32 6.93 -47.41
C THR A 53 6.04 6.67 -48.22
N SER A 54 4.94 6.29 -47.56
CA SER A 54 3.64 6.08 -48.19
C SER A 54 3.06 7.38 -48.76
N ARG A 55 3.19 8.51 -48.03
CA ARG A 55 2.83 9.84 -48.53
C ARG A 55 3.58 10.18 -49.83
N ARG A 56 4.89 9.94 -49.88
CA ARG A 56 5.72 10.22 -51.05
C ARG A 56 5.31 9.35 -52.26
N VAL A 57 5.08 8.05 -52.06
CA VAL A 57 4.59 7.15 -53.13
C VAL A 57 3.23 7.58 -53.68
N VAL A 58 2.26 7.89 -52.81
CA VAL A 58 0.93 8.36 -53.24
C VAL A 58 1.02 9.71 -53.96
N HIS A 59 1.89 10.62 -53.52
CA HIS A 59 2.09 11.90 -54.19
C HIS A 59 2.73 11.74 -55.58
N GLU A 60 3.71 10.84 -55.73
CA GLU A 60 4.33 10.54 -57.04
C GLU A 60 3.31 9.90 -57.99
N GLN A 61 2.47 8.99 -57.50
CA GLN A 61 1.36 8.41 -58.27
C GLN A 61 0.35 9.47 -58.73
N LEU A 62 -0.10 10.36 -57.82
CA LEU A 62 -1.02 11.45 -58.16
C LEU A 62 -0.40 12.49 -59.11
N GLU A 63 0.91 12.72 -59.04
CA GLU A 63 1.63 13.58 -60.00
C GLU A 63 1.65 12.93 -61.40
N VAL A 64 1.94 11.63 -61.48
CA VAL A 64 1.84 10.85 -62.73
C VAL A 64 0.42 10.90 -63.30
N GLU A 65 -0.61 10.56 -62.51
CA GLU A 65 -2.01 10.62 -62.94
C GLU A 65 -2.44 12.03 -63.38
N THR A 66 -1.98 13.07 -62.69
CA THR A 66 -2.27 14.47 -63.06
C THR A 66 -1.62 14.83 -64.40
N ILE A 67 -0.39 14.37 -64.64
CA ILE A 67 0.32 14.50 -65.92
C ILE A 67 -0.40 13.71 -67.02
N GLU A 68 -0.87 12.50 -66.77
CA GLU A 68 -1.59 11.71 -67.79
C GLU A 68 -2.97 12.31 -68.09
N THR A 69 -3.68 12.77 -67.07
CA THR A 69 -4.95 13.50 -67.23
C THR A 69 -4.73 14.84 -67.96
N SER A 70 -3.56 15.49 -67.84
CA SER A 70 -3.23 16.68 -68.65
C SER A 70 -2.94 16.34 -70.12
N LYS A 71 -2.21 15.23 -70.40
CA LYS A 71 -2.02 14.69 -71.76
C LYS A 71 -3.36 14.37 -72.42
N LEU A 72 -4.26 13.66 -71.72
CA LEU A 72 -5.60 13.31 -72.19
C LEU A 72 -6.45 14.56 -72.46
N ARG A 73 -6.41 15.57 -71.58
CA ARG A 73 -7.07 16.87 -71.84
C ARG A 73 -6.54 17.55 -73.10
N HIS A 74 -5.22 17.56 -73.33
CA HIS A 74 -4.65 18.07 -74.59
C HIS A 74 -5.08 17.28 -75.83
N GLN A 75 -5.13 15.94 -75.75
CA GLN A 75 -5.61 15.11 -76.86
C GLN A 75 -7.10 15.36 -77.17
N CYS A 76 -7.95 15.44 -76.15
CA CYS A 76 -9.37 15.77 -76.30
C CYS A 76 -9.60 17.19 -76.84
N GLN A 77 -8.69 18.13 -76.59
CA GLN A 77 -8.74 19.47 -77.18
C GLN A 77 -8.46 19.40 -78.69
N ASN A 78 -7.38 18.73 -79.09
CA ASN A 78 -6.96 18.60 -80.50
C ASN A 78 -7.99 17.88 -81.38
N ILE A 79 -8.85 17.02 -80.80
CA ILE A 79 -9.89 16.28 -81.54
C ILE A 79 -11.08 17.18 -81.97
N ARG A 80 -11.20 18.41 -81.44
CA ARG A 80 -12.36 19.29 -81.73
C ARG A 80 -12.21 20.23 -82.92
N ASP A 81 -10.99 20.51 -83.38
CA ASP A 81 -10.76 21.48 -84.45
C ASP A 81 -10.75 20.86 -85.86
N ASP A 82 -10.69 19.51 -85.97
CA ASP A 82 -10.35 18.80 -87.22
C ASP A 82 -11.53 18.02 -87.85
N ARG A 83 -12.67 18.70 -88.07
CA ARG A 83 -13.62 18.34 -89.15
C ARG A 83 -14.64 19.43 -89.55
N PHE A 84 -14.29 20.18 -90.59
CA PHE A 84 -15.24 20.89 -91.47
C PHE A 84 -15.16 20.29 -92.90
N VAL A 85 -15.82 20.92 -93.89
CA VAL A 85 -15.57 20.80 -95.36
C VAL A 85 -16.43 19.77 -96.18
N ILE A 86 -17.45 20.33 -96.89
CA ILE A 86 -17.95 19.99 -98.27
C ILE A 86 -19.14 19.00 -98.53
N VAL A 87 -19.89 19.33 -99.60
CA VAL A 87 -21.15 18.82 -100.24
C VAL A 87 -21.21 19.45 -101.69
N PRO A 88 -22.22 19.35 -102.63
CA PRO A 88 -23.67 18.98 -102.58
C PRO A 88 -24.23 18.23 -103.87
N PHE A 89 -25.51 18.47 -104.26
CA PHE A 89 -26.17 18.31 -105.60
C PHE A 89 -26.67 16.90 -106.10
N SER A 90 -27.69 16.74 -106.99
CA SER A 90 -28.92 17.52 -107.37
C SER A 90 -29.80 16.85 -108.48
N TRP A 91 -31.13 17.12 -108.53
CA TRP A 91 -32.02 17.28 -109.75
C TRP A 91 -32.32 16.08 -110.73
N CYS A 92 -33.29 16.07 -111.69
CA CYS A 92 -34.62 16.72 -111.95
C CYS A 92 -35.33 16.22 -113.28
N CYS A 93 -36.68 16.34 -113.44
CA CYS A 93 -37.54 16.28 -114.70
C CYS A 93 -37.61 14.99 -115.59
N GLY A 94 -38.49 14.80 -116.62
CA GLY A 94 -39.78 15.44 -117.01
C GLY A 94 -40.25 15.38 -118.53
N CYS A 95 -41.56 15.13 -118.81
CA CYS A 95 -42.41 15.54 -120.01
C CYS A 95 -42.62 14.77 -121.38
N LYS A 96 -43.90 14.44 -121.69
CA LYS A 96 -44.80 14.72 -122.90
C LYS A 96 -44.44 14.38 -124.39
N LYS A 97 -45.41 13.80 -125.19
CA LYS A 97 -46.11 14.41 -126.39
C LYS A 97 -47.09 13.51 -127.25
N TYR A 98 -47.89 14.19 -128.09
CA TYR A 98 -49.19 13.90 -128.78
C TYR A 98 -49.25 13.21 -130.18
N LYS A 99 -50.49 12.77 -130.56
CA LYS A 99 -51.23 12.82 -131.89
C LYS A 99 -50.69 12.16 -133.19
N CYS A 100 -51.57 11.46 -133.94
CA CYS A 100 -52.21 11.97 -135.19
C CYS A 100 -53.34 11.06 -135.76
N GLY A 101 -53.93 11.43 -136.92
CA GLY A 101 -55.23 10.93 -137.45
C GLY A 101 -55.23 10.42 -138.93
N PRO A 102 -56.39 10.44 -139.65
CA PRO A 102 -56.76 9.37 -140.61
C PRO A 102 -57.00 9.82 -142.09
N GLU A 103 -57.87 9.08 -142.81
CA GLU A 103 -58.46 9.25 -144.16
C GLU A 103 -57.82 8.49 -145.35
N ARG A 104 -58.57 7.57 -145.98
CA ARG A 104 -59.31 7.82 -147.25
C ARG A 104 -60.19 6.65 -147.69
N GLU A 105 -61.27 6.96 -148.41
CA GLU A 105 -62.20 6.03 -149.05
C GLU A 105 -61.87 5.83 -150.56
N LEU A 106 -62.78 5.16 -151.28
CA LEU A 106 -62.94 5.17 -152.74
C LEU A 106 -61.92 4.36 -153.60
N VAL A 107 -61.99 3.03 -153.47
CA VAL A 107 -62.10 2.15 -154.66
C VAL A 107 -63.16 1.07 -154.36
N LYS A 108 -64.40 1.27 -154.83
CA LYS A 108 -65.50 0.29 -154.77
C LYS A 108 -65.76 -0.29 -156.17
N GLY A 109 -66.28 -1.51 -156.25
CA GLY A 109 -66.58 -2.20 -157.50
C GLY A 109 -65.99 -3.62 -157.50
N ASP A 110 -65.01 -3.85 -158.37
CA ASP A 110 -64.58 -5.20 -158.78
C ASP A 110 -63.55 -5.87 -157.83
N HIS A 111 -63.61 -5.59 -156.54
CA HIS A 111 -62.82 -6.27 -155.50
C HIS A 111 -63.66 -7.08 -154.49
N GLU A 112 -64.97 -6.83 -154.40
CA GLU A 112 -65.86 -7.38 -153.37
C GLU A 112 -65.76 -8.92 -153.24
N ASN A 113 -65.74 -9.65 -154.36
CA ASN A 113 -65.73 -11.12 -154.37
C ASN A 113 -64.37 -11.74 -153.99
N VAL A 114 -63.25 -11.10 -154.33
CA VAL A 114 -61.91 -11.56 -153.89
C VAL A 114 -61.71 -11.23 -152.41
N ILE A 115 -62.16 -10.04 -151.99
CA ILE A 115 -62.16 -9.62 -150.58
C ILE A 115 -62.95 -10.60 -149.72
N ASN A 116 -64.13 -11.06 -150.16
CA ASN A 116 -64.93 -12.02 -149.37
C ASN A 116 -64.22 -13.36 -149.15
N GLN A 117 -63.53 -13.91 -150.15
CA GLN A 117 -62.78 -15.16 -149.99
C GLN A 117 -61.52 -14.97 -149.14
N LEU A 118 -60.82 -13.85 -149.29
CA LEU A 118 -59.66 -13.50 -148.47
C LEU A 118 -60.06 -13.23 -147.01
N ASN A 119 -61.17 -12.54 -146.78
CA ASN A 119 -61.74 -12.28 -145.45
C ASN A 119 -62.12 -13.56 -144.72
N TYR A 120 -62.64 -14.57 -145.41
CA TYR A 120 -62.92 -15.87 -144.77
C TYR A 120 -61.64 -16.55 -144.28
N GLN A 121 -60.59 -16.60 -145.10
CA GLN A 121 -59.30 -17.17 -144.69
C GLN A 121 -58.57 -16.33 -143.64
N LEU A 122 -58.65 -15.00 -143.72
CA LEU A 122 -58.11 -14.08 -142.72
C LEU A 122 -58.87 -14.19 -141.39
N SER A 123 -60.19 -14.37 -141.41
CA SER A 123 -61.00 -14.62 -140.21
C SER A 123 -60.65 -15.96 -139.58
N GLU A 124 -60.55 -17.04 -140.36
CA GLU A 124 -60.23 -18.37 -139.85
C GLU A 124 -58.79 -18.43 -139.27
N LYS A 125 -57.84 -17.73 -139.92
CA LYS A 125 -56.47 -17.57 -139.42
C LYS A 125 -56.38 -16.63 -138.21
N ALA A 126 -57.19 -15.57 -138.14
CA ALA A 126 -57.28 -14.69 -136.98
C ALA A 126 -57.87 -15.42 -135.77
N ASN A 127 -58.93 -16.21 -135.95
CA ASN A 127 -59.52 -17.03 -134.89
C ASN A 127 -58.52 -18.06 -134.36
N LYS A 128 -57.75 -18.72 -135.24
CA LYS A 128 -56.65 -19.61 -134.84
C LYS A 128 -55.53 -18.87 -134.10
N GLN A 129 -55.20 -17.64 -134.50
CA GLN A 129 -54.21 -16.80 -133.80
C GLN A 129 -54.72 -16.29 -132.45
N ILE A 130 -56.02 -15.99 -132.31
CA ILE A 130 -56.66 -15.63 -131.05
C ILE A 130 -56.59 -16.82 -130.09
N LEU A 131 -57.03 -18.01 -130.51
CA LEU A 131 -56.99 -19.22 -129.69
C LEU A 131 -55.55 -19.62 -129.31
N LEU A 132 -54.57 -19.40 -130.20
CA LEU A 132 -53.15 -19.58 -129.90
C LEU A 132 -52.64 -18.55 -128.89
N ASN A 133 -53.05 -17.28 -129.00
CA ASN A 133 -52.68 -16.23 -128.04
C ASN A 133 -53.33 -16.46 -126.67
N GLU A 134 -54.58 -16.94 -126.62
CA GLU A 134 -55.30 -17.31 -125.39
C GLU A 134 -54.63 -18.50 -124.70
N THR A 135 -54.32 -19.57 -125.43
CA THR A 135 -53.59 -20.73 -124.87
C THR A 135 -52.17 -20.37 -124.45
N VAL A 136 -51.45 -19.53 -125.19
CA VAL A 136 -50.14 -18.99 -124.76
C VAL A 136 -50.27 -18.11 -123.51
N ASN A 137 -51.34 -17.31 -123.37
CA ASN A 137 -51.58 -16.51 -122.17
C ASN A 137 -51.93 -17.37 -120.96
N GLU A 138 -52.77 -18.41 -121.09
CA GLU A 138 -53.04 -19.34 -119.99
C GLU A 138 -51.81 -20.19 -119.65
N ILE A 139 -50.96 -20.57 -120.61
CA ILE A 139 -49.65 -21.19 -120.33
C ILE A 139 -48.73 -20.21 -119.58
N ARG A 140 -48.71 -18.93 -119.96
CA ARG A 140 -47.90 -17.89 -119.28
C ARG A 140 -48.39 -17.63 -117.84
N LYS A 141 -49.71 -17.61 -117.64
CA LYS A 141 -50.40 -17.48 -116.35
C LYS A 141 -50.24 -18.73 -115.48
N GLY A 142 -50.20 -19.92 -116.09
CA GLY A 142 -49.83 -21.17 -115.44
C GLY A 142 -48.36 -21.17 -114.99
N LYS A 143 -47.43 -20.74 -115.85
CA LYS A 143 -46.01 -20.58 -115.48
C LYS A 143 -45.81 -19.56 -114.37
N ALA A 144 -46.50 -18.41 -114.41
CA ALA A 144 -46.46 -17.43 -113.32
C ALA A 144 -46.89 -18.07 -111.99
N LYS A 145 -48.05 -18.76 -111.95
CA LYS A 145 -48.50 -19.49 -110.76
C LYS A 145 -47.52 -20.57 -110.29
N ILE A 146 -46.81 -21.24 -111.20
CA ILE A 146 -45.77 -22.20 -110.83
C ILE A 146 -44.60 -21.48 -110.16
N THR A 147 -44.10 -20.37 -110.72
CA THR A 147 -43.04 -19.58 -110.08
C THR A 147 -43.48 -18.93 -108.75
N ASP A 148 -44.76 -18.54 -108.62
CA ASP A 148 -45.34 -18.03 -107.38
C ASP A 148 -45.38 -19.13 -106.29
N VAL A 149 -45.69 -20.37 -106.67
CA VAL A 149 -45.70 -21.54 -105.76
C VAL A 149 -44.28 -22.02 -105.44
N GLU A 150 -43.35 -21.99 -106.40
CA GLU A 150 -41.94 -22.34 -106.18
C GLU A 150 -41.24 -21.33 -105.26
N THR A 151 -41.49 -20.03 -105.44
CA THR A 151 -40.98 -18.98 -104.53
C THR A 151 -41.63 -19.06 -103.15
N ALA A 152 -42.95 -19.30 -103.06
CA ALA A 152 -43.62 -19.53 -101.78
C ALA A 152 -43.10 -20.79 -101.06
N LYS A 153 -42.75 -21.86 -101.80
CA LYS A 153 -42.12 -23.06 -101.23
C LYS A 153 -40.73 -22.77 -100.67
N VAL A 154 -39.89 -22.03 -101.41
CA VAL A 154 -38.54 -21.65 -100.93
C VAL A 154 -38.64 -20.77 -99.69
N ALA A 155 -39.54 -19.78 -99.69
CA ALA A 155 -39.78 -18.95 -98.51
C ALA A 155 -40.23 -19.78 -97.29
N LEU A 156 -41.14 -20.75 -97.47
CA LEU A 156 -41.58 -21.64 -96.39
C LEU A 156 -40.44 -22.55 -95.88
N GLU A 157 -39.56 -23.03 -96.77
CA GLU A 157 -38.39 -23.82 -96.38
C GLU A 157 -37.35 -22.96 -95.63
N GLU A 158 -37.16 -21.70 -96.02
CA GLU A 158 -36.32 -20.74 -95.29
C GLU A 158 -36.92 -20.38 -93.92
N ASP A 159 -38.23 -20.11 -93.83
CA ASP A 159 -38.95 -19.86 -92.58
C ASP A 159 -38.85 -21.05 -91.62
N MET A 160 -39.10 -22.28 -92.09
CA MET A 160 -38.96 -23.49 -91.27
C MET A 160 -37.52 -23.76 -90.82
N ILE A 161 -36.51 -23.36 -91.60
CA ILE A 161 -35.10 -23.42 -91.19
C ILE A 161 -34.81 -22.35 -90.14
N GLN A 162 -35.40 -21.17 -90.25
CA GLN A 162 -35.20 -20.06 -89.31
C GLN A 162 -35.92 -20.30 -87.98
N GLU A 163 -37.15 -20.84 -88.00
CA GLU A 163 -37.93 -21.26 -86.82
C GLU A 163 -37.17 -22.31 -85.99
N ARG A 164 -36.57 -23.32 -86.65
CA ARG A 164 -35.72 -24.31 -86.00
C ARG A 164 -34.45 -23.72 -85.39
N LYS A 165 -33.88 -22.65 -85.98
CA LYS A 165 -32.77 -21.92 -85.36
C LYS A 165 -33.24 -21.13 -84.15
N THR A 166 -34.40 -20.45 -84.21
CA THR A 166 -34.91 -19.72 -83.04
C THR A 166 -35.23 -20.67 -81.89
N GLU A 167 -35.89 -21.80 -82.14
CA GLU A 167 -36.09 -22.86 -81.13
C GLU A 167 -34.78 -23.34 -80.48
N PHE A 168 -33.71 -23.48 -81.28
CA PHE A 168 -32.40 -23.94 -80.78
C PHE A 168 -31.75 -22.90 -79.86
N HIS A 169 -31.69 -21.64 -80.29
CA HIS A 169 -31.13 -20.56 -79.47
C HIS A 169 -32.00 -20.27 -78.23
N GLU A 170 -33.33 -20.45 -78.30
CA GLU A 170 -34.21 -20.35 -77.13
C GLU A 170 -33.93 -21.46 -76.11
N LYS A 171 -33.62 -22.68 -76.54
CA LYS A 171 -33.20 -23.78 -75.66
C LYS A 171 -31.85 -23.51 -75.03
N GLU A 172 -30.84 -23.07 -75.80
CA GLU A 172 -29.55 -22.64 -75.25
C GLU A 172 -29.70 -21.49 -74.24
N LEU A 173 -30.54 -20.49 -74.54
CA LEU A 173 -30.83 -19.38 -73.63
C LEU A 173 -31.58 -19.83 -72.37
N ALA A 174 -32.46 -20.83 -72.45
CA ALA A 174 -33.13 -21.41 -71.29
C ALA A 174 -32.16 -22.20 -70.40
N GLU A 175 -31.29 -23.01 -70.99
CA GLU A 175 -30.23 -23.74 -70.26
C GLU A 175 -29.25 -22.79 -69.59
N VAL A 176 -28.81 -21.73 -70.28
CA VAL A 176 -27.94 -20.68 -69.72
C VAL A 176 -28.64 -19.89 -68.61
N ARG A 177 -29.95 -19.61 -68.71
CA ARG A 177 -30.73 -18.97 -67.63
C ARG A 177 -30.79 -19.86 -66.40
N ILE A 178 -31.15 -21.14 -66.53
CA ILE A 178 -31.21 -22.09 -65.42
C ILE A 178 -29.82 -22.24 -64.77
N ALA A 179 -28.76 -22.37 -65.57
CA ALA A 179 -27.39 -22.46 -65.07
C ALA A 179 -26.87 -21.16 -64.42
N PHE A 180 -27.45 -20.00 -64.75
CA PHE A 180 -27.18 -18.73 -64.09
C PHE A 180 -27.98 -18.58 -62.79
N GLU A 181 -29.28 -18.91 -62.80
CA GLU A 181 -30.17 -18.86 -61.64
C GLU A 181 -29.68 -19.80 -60.52
N LEU A 182 -29.25 -21.02 -60.86
CA LEU A 182 -28.62 -21.95 -59.90
C LEU A 182 -27.31 -21.40 -59.32
N LYS A 183 -26.51 -20.64 -60.09
CA LYS A 183 -25.31 -19.97 -59.59
C LYS A 183 -25.63 -18.77 -58.71
N VAL A 184 -26.70 -18.03 -59.00
CA VAL A 184 -27.18 -16.94 -58.14
C VAL A 184 -27.68 -17.49 -56.81
N GLN A 185 -28.46 -18.58 -56.82
CA GLN A 185 -28.89 -19.28 -55.60
C GLN A 185 -27.70 -19.78 -54.77
N ALA A 186 -26.76 -20.50 -55.38
CA ALA A 186 -25.56 -20.99 -54.68
C ALA A 186 -24.60 -19.86 -54.20
N LEU A 187 -24.74 -18.63 -54.71
CA LEU A 187 -24.06 -17.45 -54.17
C LEU A 187 -24.86 -16.79 -53.05
N GLN A 188 -26.19 -16.75 -53.14
CA GLN A 188 -27.08 -16.26 -52.08
C GLN A 188 -26.99 -17.14 -50.81
N GLU A 189 -26.97 -18.46 -50.97
CA GLU A 189 -26.75 -19.41 -49.87
C GLU A 189 -25.42 -19.14 -49.16
N LYS A 190 -24.34 -18.88 -49.91
CA LYS A 190 -23.02 -18.55 -49.36
C LYS A 190 -22.93 -17.16 -48.72
N ILE A 191 -23.73 -16.19 -49.19
CA ILE A 191 -23.84 -14.90 -48.51
C ILE A 191 -24.50 -15.10 -47.14
N VAL A 192 -25.59 -15.87 -47.06
CA VAL A 192 -26.24 -16.20 -45.79
C VAL A 192 -25.34 -17.03 -44.86
N GLU A 193 -24.53 -17.93 -45.39
CA GLU A 193 -23.51 -18.69 -44.64
C GLU A 193 -22.46 -17.75 -44.02
N VAL A 194 -21.87 -16.85 -44.81
CA VAL A 194 -20.85 -15.88 -44.35
C VAL A 194 -21.43 -14.80 -43.44
N ASP A 195 -22.65 -14.32 -43.68
CA ASP A 195 -23.35 -13.39 -42.78
C ASP A 195 -23.58 -14.07 -41.41
N GLY A 196 -23.92 -15.37 -41.39
CA GLY A 196 -24.01 -16.17 -40.16
C GLY A 196 -22.68 -16.31 -39.43
N GLU A 197 -21.59 -16.66 -40.12
CA GLU A 197 -20.24 -16.67 -39.53
C GLU A 197 -19.83 -15.29 -38.98
N MET A 198 -20.26 -14.20 -39.64
CA MET A 198 -20.03 -12.83 -39.18
C MET A 198 -20.86 -12.46 -37.94
N GLU A 199 -22.10 -12.93 -37.80
CA GLU A 199 -22.91 -12.74 -36.59
C GLU A 199 -22.33 -13.55 -35.41
N GLU A 200 -21.95 -14.82 -35.62
CA GLU A 200 -21.26 -15.61 -34.59
C GLU A 200 -19.93 -14.97 -34.17
N GLY A 201 -19.14 -14.50 -35.14
CA GLY A 201 -17.90 -13.76 -34.89
C GLY A 201 -18.10 -12.48 -34.07
N GLN A 202 -19.19 -11.74 -34.32
CA GLN A 202 -19.57 -10.57 -33.53
C GLN A 202 -19.96 -10.94 -32.10
N ILE A 203 -20.73 -12.01 -31.89
CA ILE A 203 -21.12 -12.50 -30.56
C ILE A 203 -19.88 -12.94 -29.76
N VAL A 204 -18.97 -13.72 -30.37
CA VAL A 204 -17.72 -14.15 -29.73
C VAL A 204 -16.83 -12.96 -29.40
N ASN A 205 -16.75 -11.96 -30.28
CA ASN A 205 -15.99 -10.73 -30.01
C ASN A 205 -16.61 -9.89 -28.88
N ALA A 206 -17.93 -9.78 -28.81
CA ALA A 206 -18.62 -9.09 -27.71
C ALA A 206 -18.35 -9.76 -26.35
N ILE A 207 -18.41 -11.10 -26.28
CA ILE A 207 -18.05 -11.87 -25.08
C ILE A 207 -16.58 -11.66 -24.70
N ARG A 208 -15.67 -11.64 -25.69
CA ARG A 208 -14.24 -11.35 -25.48
C ARG A 208 -14.02 -9.95 -24.91
N LEU A 209 -14.69 -8.93 -25.46
CA LEU A 209 -14.59 -7.54 -24.98
C LEU A 209 -15.16 -7.39 -23.56
N GLU A 210 -16.27 -8.05 -23.24
CA GLU A 210 -16.83 -8.07 -21.88
C GLU A 210 -15.87 -8.74 -20.88
N SER A 211 -15.20 -9.82 -21.29
CA SER A 211 -14.16 -10.49 -20.49
C SER A 211 -12.93 -9.59 -20.25
N ILE A 212 -12.49 -8.87 -21.29
CA ILE A 212 -11.41 -7.87 -21.18
C ILE A 212 -11.79 -6.73 -20.23
N ALA A 213 -13.03 -6.23 -20.30
CA ALA A 213 -13.53 -5.22 -19.36
C ALA A 213 -13.52 -5.73 -17.91
N LYS A 214 -14.08 -6.92 -17.66
CA LYS A 214 -14.08 -7.59 -16.35
C LYS A 214 -12.66 -7.78 -15.78
N MET A 215 -11.67 -8.09 -16.63
CA MET A 215 -10.26 -8.18 -16.21
C MET A 215 -9.65 -6.79 -15.95
N SER A 216 -9.95 -5.79 -16.78
CA SER A 216 -9.50 -4.41 -16.57
C SER A 216 -9.98 -3.85 -15.22
N ASP A 217 -11.26 -4.07 -14.88
CA ASP A 217 -11.84 -3.59 -13.62
C ASP A 217 -11.28 -4.33 -12.39
N ARG A 218 -10.95 -5.62 -12.51
CA ARG A 218 -10.18 -6.35 -11.48
C ARG A 218 -8.80 -5.72 -11.26
N PHE A 219 -8.07 -5.39 -12.33
CA PHE A 219 -6.75 -4.73 -12.21
C PHE A 219 -6.83 -3.27 -11.71
N LYS A 220 -7.96 -2.59 -11.85
CA LYS A 220 -8.21 -1.27 -11.23
C LYS A 220 -8.49 -1.42 -9.73
N ALA A 221 -9.34 -2.38 -9.36
CA ALA A 221 -9.66 -2.67 -7.97
C ALA A 221 -8.42 -3.14 -7.19
N GLN A 222 -7.62 -4.04 -7.77
CA GLN A 222 -6.36 -4.50 -7.19
C GLN A 222 -5.38 -3.34 -6.98
N ARG A 223 -5.14 -2.50 -8.00
CA ARG A 223 -4.23 -1.35 -7.85
C ARG A 223 -4.69 -0.37 -6.78
N LYS A 224 -6.01 -0.13 -6.65
CA LYS A 224 -6.53 0.70 -5.55
C LYS A 224 -6.25 0.09 -4.18
N GLU A 225 -6.43 -1.22 -4.02
CA GLU A 225 -6.10 -1.93 -2.78
C GLU A 225 -4.59 -1.84 -2.48
N GLU A 226 -3.74 -2.00 -3.49
CA GLU A 226 -2.28 -1.85 -3.38
C GLU A 226 -1.88 -0.41 -2.99
N ASP A 227 -2.50 0.61 -3.58
CA ASP A 227 -2.30 2.03 -3.23
C ASP A 227 -2.78 2.35 -1.81
N ASP A 228 -3.95 1.87 -1.40
CA ASP A 228 -4.50 2.03 -0.04
C ASP A 228 -3.59 1.34 1.00
N VAL A 229 -3.10 0.12 0.72
CA VAL A 229 -2.13 -0.60 1.57
C VAL A 229 -0.77 0.11 1.62
N MET A 230 -0.28 0.68 0.51
CA MET A 230 0.93 1.52 0.53
C MET A 230 0.75 2.79 1.39
N ALA A 231 -0.44 3.41 1.34
CA ALA A 231 -0.76 4.56 2.18
C ALA A 231 -0.81 4.18 3.68
N GLU A 232 -1.37 3.02 4.03
CA GLU A 232 -1.31 2.49 5.39
C GLU A 232 0.13 2.20 5.83
N HIS A 233 0.95 1.53 5.00
CA HIS A 233 2.34 1.23 5.30
C HIS A 233 3.16 2.50 5.53
N LEU A 234 2.94 3.55 4.74
CA LEU A 234 3.58 4.85 4.91
C LEU A 234 3.14 5.54 6.22
N ASN A 235 1.88 5.39 6.63
CA ASN A 235 1.36 5.89 7.91
C ASN A 235 1.97 5.13 9.10
N VAL A 236 2.01 3.80 9.04
CA VAL A 236 2.67 2.95 10.05
C VAL A 236 4.15 3.30 10.18
N SER A 237 4.87 3.48 9.07
CA SER A 237 6.27 3.92 9.05
C SER A 237 6.45 5.28 9.73
N LYS A 238 5.61 6.28 9.40
CA LYS A 238 5.62 7.61 10.04
C LYS A 238 5.28 7.55 11.54
N ARG A 239 4.47 6.59 11.99
CA ARG A 239 4.17 6.36 13.42
C ARG A 239 5.33 5.68 14.15
N LEU A 240 5.97 4.68 13.52
CA LEU A 240 7.14 3.99 14.05
C LEU A 240 8.31 4.96 14.23
N GLU A 241 8.58 5.80 13.23
CA GLU A 241 9.64 6.81 13.27
C GLU A 241 9.42 7.84 14.39
N LYS A 242 8.18 8.35 14.55
CA LYS A 242 7.81 9.20 15.70
C LYS A 242 7.98 8.49 17.05
N SER A 243 7.87 7.17 17.10
CA SER A 243 8.13 6.39 18.31
C SER A 243 9.62 6.15 18.55
N ARG A 244 10.42 6.01 17.49
CA ARG A 244 11.90 5.91 17.55
C ARG A 244 12.50 7.18 18.13
N LEU A 245 12.15 8.34 17.58
CA LEU A 245 12.62 9.65 18.05
C LEU A 245 12.26 9.89 19.54
N ARG A 246 11.03 9.57 19.96
CA ARG A 246 10.60 9.63 21.37
C ARG A 246 11.35 8.67 22.31
N LEU A 247 11.85 7.55 21.79
CA LEU A 247 12.68 6.63 22.56
C LEU A 247 14.11 7.17 22.69
N GLU A 248 14.64 7.78 21.64
CA GLU A 248 15.95 8.44 21.63
C GLU A 248 15.98 9.67 22.55
N GLU A 249 14.93 10.50 22.54
CA GLU A 249 14.72 11.58 23.52
C GLU A 249 14.76 11.05 24.97
N ARG A 250 14.10 9.92 25.24
CA ARG A 250 14.10 9.27 26.57
C ARG A 250 15.46 8.70 26.94
N ILE A 251 16.18 8.09 26.00
CA ILE A 251 17.54 7.56 26.22
C ILE A 251 18.50 8.71 26.54
N ALA A 252 18.44 9.82 25.79
CA ALA A 252 19.23 11.02 26.05
C ALA A 252 18.89 11.64 27.42
N SER A 253 17.61 11.69 27.78
CA SER A 253 17.16 12.15 29.10
C SER A 253 17.67 11.25 30.24
N ILE A 254 17.60 9.92 30.09
CA ILE A 254 18.16 8.96 31.06
C ILE A 254 19.69 9.12 31.18
N ALA A 255 20.38 9.34 30.07
CA ALA A 255 21.82 9.60 30.08
C ALA A 255 22.18 10.89 30.83
N LYS A 256 21.39 11.96 30.67
CA LYS A 256 21.53 13.23 31.42
C LYS A 256 21.35 13.03 32.92
N HIS A 257 20.25 12.42 33.36
CA HIS A 257 20.04 12.14 34.80
C HIS A 257 21.11 11.20 35.37
N LYS A 258 21.69 10.29 34.58
CA LYS A 258 22.83 9.44 34.99
C LYS A 258 24.18 10.19 35.06
N ILE A 259 24.28 11.40 34.50
CA ILE A 259 25.39 12.32 34.77
C ILE A 259 25.12 13.04 36.09
N GLU A 260 23.95 13.68 36.22
CA GLU A 260 23.54 14.45 37.40
C GLU A 260 23.59 13.63 38.70
N ILE A 261 23.14 12.36 38.68
CA ILE A 261 23.24 11.46 39.85
C ILE A 261 24.70 11.23 40.26
N ARG A 262 25.63 11.07 39.31
CA ARG A 262 27.05 10.85 39.63
C ARG A 262 27.74 12.13 40.12
N GLU A 263 27.26 13.29 39.70
CA GLU A 263 27.72 14.59 40.20
C GLU A 263 27.26 14.77 41.66
N MET A 264 25.98 14.52 41.95
CA MET A 264 25.46 14.51 43.33
C MET A 264 26.12 13.45 44.22
N ASP A 265 26.37 12.24 43.73
CA ASP A 265 27.10 11.18 44.47
C ASP A 265 28.52 11.63 44.83
N GLU A 266 29.17 12.47 44.02
CA GLU A 266 30.51 13.00 44.28
C GLU A 266 30.48 14.18 45.26
N GLU A 267 29.51 15.09 45.15
CA GLU A 267 29.25 16.13 46.14
C GLU A 267 28.96 15.54 47.53
N ILE A 268 28.18 14.46 47.60
CA ILE A 268 27.87 13.73 48.84
C ILE A 268 29.15 13.14 49.46
N LYS A 269 30.09 12.60 48.67
CA LYS A 269 31.39 12.13 49.19
C LYS A 269 32.22 13.29 49.73
N GLN A 270 32.35 14.38 48.99
CA GLN A 270 33.13 15.54 49.41
C GLN A 270 32.58 16.16 50.72
N LEU A 271 31.26 16.23 50.86
CA LEU A 271 30.60 16.63 52.11
C LEU A 271 30.83 15.62 53.24
N HIS A 272 30.84 14.31 52.95
CA HIS A 272 31.12 13.27 53.95
C HIS A 272 32.58 13.31 54.43
N GLU A 273 33.55 13.43 53.52
CA GLU A 273 34.97 13.62 53.83
C GLU A 273 35.22 14.90 54.64
N THR A 274 34.58 16.01 54.25
CA THR A 274 34.62 17.27 55.00
C THR A 274 34.04 17.10 56.42
N ASN A 275 32.94 16.37 56.56
CA ASN A 275 32.35 16.08 57.87
C ASN A 275 33.21 15.15 58.74
N ILE A 276 33.94 14.20 58.15
CA ILE A 276 34.93 13.39 58.88
C ILE A 276 36.06 14.29 59.39
N VAL A 277 36.66 15.12 58.53
CA VAL A 277 37.73 16.06 58.92
C VAL A 277 37.26 17.05 59.99
N ASN A 278 36.02 17.51 59.93
CA ASN A 278 35.43 18.36 60.97
C ASN A 278 35.18 17.60 62.29
N ALA A 279 34.71 16.35 62.24
CA ALA A 279 34.51 15.53 63.44
C ALA A 279 35.84 15.27 64.17
N ASP A 280 36.86 14.86 63.41
CA ASP A 280 38.26 14.76 63.83
C ASP A 280 38.79 16.03 64.51
N LEU A 281 38.45 17.21 63.95
CA LEU A 281 38.85 18.50 64.50
C LEU A 281 38.12 18.80 65.83
N PHE A 282 36.82 18.52 65.91
CA PHE A 282 36.06 18.68 67.15
C PHE A 282 36.51 17.71 68.24
N GLU A 283 36.85 16.46 67.91
CA GLU A 283 37.38 15.48 68.87
C GLU A 283 38.72 15.96 69.45
N ARG A 284 39.66 16.43 68.61
CA ARG A 284 40.93 17.02 69.07
C ARG A 284 40.72 18.25 69.96
N ASN A 285 39.75 19.11 69.63
CA ASN A 285 39.42 20.28 70.46
C ASN A 285 38.82 19.86 71.82
N VAL A 286 38.00 18.81 71.85
CA VAL A 286 37.45 18.23 73.10
C VAL A 286 38.56 17.60 73.95
N ASP A 287 39.51 16.90 73.33
CA ASP A 287 40.70 16.35 74.01
C ASP A 287 41.61 17.46 74.57
N GLU A 288 41.82 18.55 73.81
CA GLU A 288 42.59 19.69 74.31
C GLU A 288 41.90 20.34 75.52
N LEU A 289 40.58 20.57 75.44
CA LEU A 289 39.79 21.12 76.55
C LEU A 289 39.81 20.20 77.78
N HIS A 290 39.75 18.87 77.60
CA HIS A 290 39.98 17.93 78.70
C HIS A 290 41.41 18.03 79.25
N GLY A 291 42.41 18.22 78.39
CA GLY A 291 43.80 18.47 78.78
C GLY A 291 43.99 19.77 79.55
N GLN A 292 43.27 20.84 79.21
CA GLN A 292 43.25 22.12 79.92
C GLN A 292 42.54 21.99 81.27
N LEU A 293 41.33 21.41 81.30
CA LEU A 293 40.57 21.14 82.52
C LEU A 293 41.33 20.24 83.51
N ASN A 294 42.10 19.26 83.02
CA ASN A 294 42.95 18.41 83.85
C ASN A 294 44.25 19.09 84.32
N LYS A 295 44.65 20.24 83.76
CA LYS A 295 45.65 21.15 84.34
C LYS A 295 45.01 21.99 85.44
N GLU A 296 43.87 22.64 85.16
CA GLU A 296 43.15 23.43 86.16
C GLU A 296 42.79 22.64 87.42
N LYS A 297 42.27 21.41 87.28
CA LYS A 297 41.99 20.53 88.42
C LYS A 297 43.22 20.24 89.29
N LYS A 298 44.43 20.21 88.70
CA LYS A 298 45.69 20.06 89.46
C LYS A 298 46.08 21.36 90.15
N SER A 299 45.90 22.50 89.48
CA SER A 299 46.09 23.82 90.09
C SER A 299 45.14 24.05 91.26
N ILE A 300 43.86 23.69 91.12
CA ILE A 300 42.85 23.74 92.19
C ILE A 300 43.29 22.87 93.37
N ALA A 301 43.71 21.63 93.13
CA ALA A 301 44.19 20.75 94.21
C ALA A 301 45.45 21.29 94.92
N ILE A 302 46.32 22.03 94.21
CA ILE A 302 47.47 22.73 94.83
C ILE A 302 46.97 23.91 95.68
N PHE A 303 46.08 24.76 95.14
CA PHE A 303 45.51 25.88 95.88
C PHE A 303 44.66 25.44 97.08
N GLU A 304 44.03 24.26 97.04
CA GLU A 304 43.34 23.67 98.20
C GLU A 304 44.34 23.27 99.30
N VAL A 305 45.52 22.74 98.96
CA VAL A 305 46.58 22.46 99.93
C VAL A 305 47.18 23.76 100.49
N GLU A 306 47.52 24.74 99.65
CA GLU A 306 48.02 26.06 100.09
C GLU A 306 47.01 26.77 101.01
N LYS A 307 45.71 26.68 100.69
CA LYS A 307 44.63 27.18 101.54
C LYS A 307 44.55 26.44 102.87
N GLU A 308 44.69 25.12 102.89
CA GLU A 308 44.67 24.32 104.13
C GLU A 308 45.88 24.67 105.02
N GLU A 309 47.08 24.86 104.43
CA GLU A 309 48.28 25.31 105.12
C GLU A 309 48.13 26.74 105.68
N LEU A 310 47.53 27.66 104.91
CA LEU A 310 47.20 29.01 105.37
C LEU A 310 46.16 29.00 106.49
N CYS A 311 45.13 28.15 106.41
CA CYS A 311 44.14 27.97 107.46
C CYS A 311 44.78 27.43 108.75
N GLN A 312 45.65 26.42 108.66
CA GLN A 312 46.40 25.91 109.82
C GLN A 312 47.34 26.98 110.41
N SER A 313 48.01 27.76 109.56
CA SER A 313 48.88 28.86 109.98
C SER A 313 48.10 29.96 110.70
N LEU A 314 46.90 30.30 110.21
CA LEU A 314 46.00 31.28 110.82
C LEU A 314 45.40 30.76 112.14
N GLU A 315 45.01 29.47 112.20
CA GLU A 315 44.51 28.84 113.43
C GLU A 315 45.61 28.76 114.51
N ASN A 316 46.88 28.60 114.13
CA ASN A 316 48.02 28.65 115.05
C ASN A 316 48.32 30.09 115.50
N LEU A 317 48.42 31.05 114.57
CA LEU A 317 48.60 32.47 114.90
C LEU A 317 47.47 33.00 115.81
N LYS A 318 46.25 32.50 115.63
CA LYS A 318 45.09 32.80 116.48
C LYS A 318 45.22 32.21 117.88
N LYS A 319 45.75 30.98 118.04
CA LYS A 319 46.08 30.41 119.36
C LYS A 319 47.21 31.16 120.04
N ASP A 320 48.26 31.53 119.29
CA ASP A 320 49.38 32.33 119.81
C ASP A 320 48.89 33.71 120.27
N HIS A 321 47.99 34.34 119.50
CA HIS A 321 47.34 35.58 119.87
C HIS A 321 46.38 35.41 121.07
N GLU A 322 45.60 34.34 121.13
CA GLU A 322 44.72 34.03 122.27
C GLU A 322 45.52 33.73 123.54
N GLN A 323 46.65 33.04 123.44
CA GLN A 323 47.59 32.86 124.54
C GLN A 323 48.19 34.20 124.98
N HIS A 324 48.71 35.02 124.06
CA HIS A 324 49.25 36.34 124.37
C HIS A 324 48.18 37.28 124.98
N VAL A 325 46.93 37.22 124.52
CA VAL A 325 45.81 37.96 125.11
C VAL A 325 45.47 37.44 126.50
N ASN A 326 45.58 36.13 126.76
CA ASN A 326 45.40 35.56 128.10
C ASN A 326 46.56 35.92 129.06
N GLU A 327 47.80 35.94 128.58
CA GLU A 327 48.99 36.40 129.32
C GLU A 327 48.88 37.90 129.65
N VAL A 328 48.55 38.75 128.66
CA VAL A 328 48.30 40.18 128.87
C VAL A 328 47.10 40.42 129.80
N ASN A 329 46.03 39.64 129.71
CA ASN A 329 44.90 39.73 130.65
C ASN A 329 45.27 39.27 132.07
N PHE A 330 46.18 38.31 132.22
CA PHE A 330 46.73 37.89 133.51
C PHE A 330 47.62 38.98 134.12
N ASP A 331 48.48 39.62 133.32
CA ASP A 331 49.31 40.75 133.74
C ASP A 331 48.51 42.03 134.02
N ILE A 332 47.43 42.28 133.27
CA ILE A 332 46.41 43.30 133.60
C ILE A 332 45.70 42.92 134.90
N GLY A 333 45.41 41.63 135.13
CA GLY A 333 44.84 41.12 136.38
C GLY A 333 45.79 41.18 137.58
N LEU A 334 47.11 41.19 137.37
CA LEU A 334 48.13 41.44 138.40
C LEU A 334 48.30 42.94 138.65
N THR A 335 48.49 43.73 137.60
CA THR A 335 48.67 45.18 137.71
C THR A 335 47.42 45.89 138.22
N ARG A 336 46.19 45.41 137.92
CA ARG A 336 44.95 45.94 138.53
C ARG A 336 44.92 45.71 140.04
N ARG A 337 45.26 44.51 140.53
CA ARG A 337 45.39 44.25 141.98
C ARG A 337 46.48 45.12 142.59
N ARG A 338 47.62 45.29 141.91
CA ARG A 338 48.69 46.20 142.33
C ARG A 338 48.26 47.67 142.37
N TYR A 339 47.36 48.07 141.48
CA TYR A 339 46.79 49.42 141.43
C TYR A 339 45.77 49.62 142.56
N GLU A 340 44.99 48.59 142.90
CA GLU A 340 44.07 48.58 144.04
C GLU A 340 44.83 48.62 145.38
N GLU A 341 45.95 47.88 145.51
CA GLU A 341 46.90 48.01 146.63
C GLU A 341 47.45 49.44 146.75
N LEU A 342 47.90 50.04 145.65
CA LEU A 342 48.46 51.39 145.63
C LEU A 342 47.41 52.49 145.88
N LEU A 343 46.15 52.30 145.48
CA LEU A 343 45.05 53.24 145.79
C LEU A 343 44.76 53.31 147.30
N GLU A 344 44.98 52.20 148.00
CA GLU A 344 44.82 52.09 149.45
C GLU A 344 46.03 52.71 150.21
N GLU A 345 47.19 52.87 149.55
CA GLU A 345 48.35 53.61 150.07
C GLU A 345 48.32 55.11 149.73
N GLU A 346 47.94 55.49 148.50
CA GLU A 346 47.79 56.87 148.03
C GLU A 346 46.87 57.68 148.97
N LYS A 347 45.79 57.04 149.44
CA LYS A 347 44.82 57.58 150.41
C LYS A 347 45.38 57.96 151.78
N LYS A 348 46.66 57.65 152.06
CA LYS A 348 47.33 57.90 153.35
C LYS A 348 48.46 58.94 153.25
N LEU A 349 48.78 59.46 152.06
CA LEU A 349 49.90 60.40 151.86
C LEU A 349 49.46 61.78 151.35
N GLN A 350 49.08 62.60 152.33
CA GLN A 350 49.23 64.05 152.39
C GLN A 350 48.29 64.97 151.58
N ASP A 351 47.48 65.70 152.35
CA ASP A 351 47.16 67.10 152.08
C ASP A 351 48.42 67.97 151.81
N HIS A 352 48.20 69.11 151.17
CA HIS A 352 49.18 70.18 150.88
C HIS A 352 50.16 70.00 149.69
N VAL A 353 49.58 70.14 148.48
CA VAL A 353 49.76 71.35 147.63
C VAL A 353 51.19 71.77 147.25
N PHE A 354 51.49 71.77 145.93
CA PHE A 354 51.54 73.04 145.16
C PHE A 354 51.32 72.83 143.65
N MET A 355 50.82 73.87 142.96
CA MET A 355 50.52 73.85 141.51
C MET A 355 51.78 74.11 140.66
N GLY A 356 52.04 73.25 139.67
CA GLY A 356 53.07 73.48 138.65
C GLY A 356 52.91 72.60 137.40
N ALA A 357 52.82 71.27 137.59
CA ALA A 357 52.87 70.29 136.50
C ALA A 357 51.63 70.22 135.57
N LEU A 358 50.61 71.08 135.76
CA LEU A 358 49.37 71.02 134.96
C LEU A 358 49.52 71.66 133.57
N ILE A 359 50.33 72.72 133.45
CA ILE A 359 50.46 73.51 132.21
C ILE A 359 51.22 72.72 131.14
N GLU A 360 52.35 72.10 131.51
CA GLU A 360 53.17 71.27 130.61
C GLU A 360 52.44 69.99 130.14
N ARG A 361 51.56 69.44 130.99
CA ARG A 361 50.71 68.28 130.67
C ARG A 361 49.57 68.61 129.69
N LEU A 362 49.21 69.89 129.52
CA LEU A 362 48.22 70.33 128.53
C LEU A 362 48.87 70.63 127.17
N GLY A 363 50.04 71.27 127.14
CA GLY A 363 50.77 71.51 125.88
C GLY A 363 51.06 70.21 125.12
N ASN A 364 51.57 69.18 125.82
CA ASN A 364 51.85 67.86 125.25
C ASN A 364 50.60 67.05 124.84
N LYS A 365 49.38 67.56 125.06
CA LYS A 365 48.13 66.99 124.54
C LYS A 365 47.59 67.72 123.29
N ILE A 366 47.99 68.96 123.05
CA ILE A 366 47.56 69.73 121.89
C ILE A 366 48.35 69.28 120.65
N VAL A 367 49.69 69.23 120.74
CA VAL A 367 50.55 68.76 119.64
C VAL A 367 50.13 67.36 119.15
N LYS A 368 49.87 66.43 120.09
CA LYS A 368 49.41 65.07 119.77
C LYS A 368 47.98 64.97 119.24
N ALA A 369 47.18 66.03 119.36
CA ALA A 369 45.86 66.11 118.73
C ALA A 369 45.97 66.71 117.32
N GLU A 370 46.89 67.65 117.11
CA GLU A 370 47.19 68.25 115.80
C GLU A 370 47.82 67.20 114.85
N GLU A 371 48.85 66.46 115.29
CA GLU A 371 49.47 65.35 114.54
C GLU A 371 48.43 64.31 114.08
N VAL A 372 47.51 63.91 114.97
CA VAL A 372 46.45 62.93 114.65
C VAL A 372 45.43 63.51 113.68
N ASN A 373 45.07 64.79 113.80
CA ASN A 373 44.11 65.43 112.91
C ASN A 373 44.69 65.68 111.51
N GLU A 374 45.99 65.97 111.40
CA GLU A 374 46.69 66.13 110.11
C GLU A 374 46.86 64.77 109.41
N GLN A 375 47.26 63.71 110.13
CA GLN A 375 47.32 62.35 109.61
C GLN A 375 45.94 61.83 109.15
N MET A 376 44.88 62.15 109.90
CA MET A 376 43.49 61.83 109.54
C MET A 376 43.01 62.61 108.31
N THR A 377 43.42 63.88 108.17
CA THR A 377 43.12 64.70 106.99
C THR A 377 43.80 64.13 105.74
N ILE A 378 45.03 63.65 105.84
CA ILE A 378 45.72 62.93 104.75
C ILE A 378 44.96 61.66 104.38
N SER A 379 44.63 60.81 105.36
CA SER A 379 43.88 59.55 105.15
C SER A 379 42.56 59.75 104.41
N TYR A 380 41.75 60.74 104.80
CA TYR A 380 40.50 61.02 104.11
C TYR A 380 40.71 61.63 102.71
N ASN A 381 41.80 62.37 102.49
CA ASN A 381 42.10 62.91 101.17
C ASN A 381 42.53 61.78 100.20
N ASP A 382 43.31 60.81 100.69
CA ASP A 382 43.70 59.62 99.93
C ASP A 382 42.48 58.72 99.62
N GLU A 383 41.57 58.50 100.58
CA GLU A 383 40.29 57.81 100.36
C GLU A 383 39.43 58.54 99.31
N ILE A 384 39.34 59.88 99.37
CA ILE A 384 38.60 60.69 98.39
C ILE A 384 39.24 60.57 97.00
N GLN A 385 40.56 60.58 96.87
CA GLN A 385 41.23 60.34 95.58
C GLN A 385 40.98 58.92 95.07
N GLN A 386 41.01 57.90 95.93
CA GLN A 386 40.66 56.53 95.54
C GLN A 386 39.22 56.48 94.99
N PHE A 387 38.22 57.01 95.72
CA PHE A 387 36.84 57.03 95.25
C PHE A 387 36.64 57.82 93.95
N ILE A 388 37.41 58.88 93.71
CA ILE A 388 37.41 59.60 92.42
C ILE A 388 37.92 58.68 91.31
N THR A 389 39.08 58.04 91.48
CA THR A 389 39.63 57.14 90.44
C THR A 389 38.77 55.90 90.20
N GLU A 390 38.15 55.33 91.23
CA GLU A 390 37.18 54.25 91.10
C GLU A 390 35.94 54.72 90.33
N ALA A 391 35.37 55.87 90.66
CA ALA A 391 34.20 56.43 89.96
C ALA A 391 34.49 56.76 88.48
N GLU A 392 35.68 57.29 88.18
CA GLU A 392 36.14 57.52 86.80
C GLU A 392 36.28 56.19 86.04
N SER A 393 36.90 55.17 86.65
CA SER A 393 37.04 53.83 86.03
C SER A 393 35.70 53.16 85.76
N VAL A 394 34.74 53.27 86.68
CA VAL A 394 33.37 52.74 86.51
C VAL A 394 32.62 53.50 85.43
N THR A 395 32.80 54.82 85.34
CA THR A 395 32.15 55.65 84.30
C THR A 395 32.70 55.32 82.91
N GLN A 396 34.03 55.15 82.79
CA GLN A 396 34.69 54.72 81.55
C GLN A 396 34.23 53.32 81.14
N SER A 397 34.24 52.35 82.07
CA SER A 397 33.76 50.99 81.82
C SER A 397 32.28 50.95 81.40
N ARG A 398 31.44 51.83 81.96
CA ARG A 398 30.03 51.96 81.53
C ARG A 398 29.93 52.42 80.08
N LEU A 399 30.69 53.43 79.67
CA LEU A 399 30.69 53.96 78.29
C LEU A 399 31.17 52.90 77.28
N GLU A 400 32.21 52.14 77.63
CA GLU A 400 32.69 51.01 76.82
C GLU A 400 31.61 49.94 76.64
N LYS A 401 30.85 49.62 77.71
CA LYS A 401 29.70 48.70 77.63
C LYS A 401 28.51 49.27 76.88
N GLU A 402 28.29 50.58 76.93
CA GLU A 402 27.22 51.30 76.22
C GLU A 402 27.44 51.21 74.70
N GLU A 403 28.67 51.43 74.22
CA GLU A 403 29.01 51.28 72.81
C GLU A 403 29.10 49.79 72.37
N GLU A 404 29.55 48.88 73.24
CA GLU A 404 29.54 47.43 72.96
C GLU A 404 28.11 46.87 72.82
N LEU A 405 27.14 47.40 73.57
CA LEU A 405 25.72 47.06 73.43
C LEU A 405 25.15 47.58 72.11
N LYS A 406 25.45 48.83 71.76
CA LYS A 406 24.98 49.50 70.53
C LYS A 406 25.49 48.82 69.25
N VAL A 407 26.71 48.27 69.26
CA VAL A 407 27.21 47.41 68.18
C VAL A 407 26.39 46.11 68.08
N LYS A 408 26.03 45.49 69.21
CA LYS A 408 25.19 44.27 69.22
C LYS A 408 23.75 44.54 68.80
N GLU A 409 23.21 45.71 69.13
CA GLU A 409 21.88 46.17 68.71
C GLU A 409 21.84 46.32 67.17
N SER A 410 22.84 46.97 66.57
CA SER A 410 22.96 47.06 65.10
C SER A 410 23.12 45.69 64.42
N ILE A 411 23.78 44.72 65.05
CA ILE A 411 23.89 43.33 64.53
C ILE A 411 22.54 42.60 64.63
N LEU A 412 21.76 42.86 65.70
CA LEU A 412 20.42 42.28 65.84
C LEU A 412 19.44 42.84 64.80
N GLU A 413 19.47 44.14 64.50
CA GLU A 413 18.67 44.74 63.41
C GLU A 413 18.99 44.10 62.05
N GLU A 414 20.27 43.84 61.73
CA GLU A 414 20.67 43.16 60.49
C GLU A 414 20.18 41.70 60.45
N VAL A 415 20.23 40.98 61.58
CA VAL A 415 19.75 39.60 61.69
C VAL A 415 18.22 39.51 61.59
N GLU A 416 17.47 40.45 62.18
CA GLU A 416 16.00 40.52 62.03
C GLU A 416 15.60 40.85 60.59
N ALA A 417 16.27 41.80 59.94
CA ALA A 417 16.05 42.10 58.53
C ALA A 417 16.34 40.89 57.62
N GLN A 418 17.40 40.12 57.88
CA GLN A 418 17.70 38.89 57.16
C GLN A 418 16.66 37.79 57.41
N PHE A 419 16.16 37.67 58.65
CA PHE A 419 15.10 36.72 58.99
C PHE A 419 13.79 37.02 58.22
N ASP A 420 13.39 38.29 58.11
CA ASP A 420 12.23 38.69 57.32
C ASP A 420 12.40 38.41 55.81
N ILE A 421 13.61 38.63 55.28
CA ILE A 421 13.95 38.27 53.88
C ILE A 421 13.76 36.78 53.65
N ASP A 422 14.33 35.92 54.49
CA ASP A 422 14.24 34.46 54.34
C ASP A 422 12.84 33.91 54.70
N GLN A 423 12.09 34.54 55.61
CA GLN A 423 10.68 34.23 55.83
C GLN A 423 9.85 34.52 54.57
N SER A 424 10.07 35.66 53.91
CA SER A 424 9.41 36.01 52.64
C SER A 424 9.77 35.01 51.53
N ARG A 425 11.03 34.53 51.51
CA ARG A 425 11.55 33.54 50.56
C ARG A 425 10.93 32.17 50.80
N HIS A 426 10.84 31.74 52.06
CA HIS A 426 10.16 30.50 52.45
C HIS A 426 8.68 30.52 52.05
N GLN A 427 7.96 31.62 52.27
CA GLN A 427 6.55 31.71 51.89
C GLN A 427 6.34 31.69 50.36
N LYS A 428 7.26 32.28 49.57
CA LYS A 428 7.27 32.15 48.10
C LYS A 428 7.50 30.69 47.65
N LEU A 429 8.50 30.02 48.23
CA LEU A 429 8.79 28.59 47.99
C LEU A 429 7.60 27.69 48.33
N LYS A 430 6.95 27.93 49.47
CA LYS A 430 5.75 27.22 49.94
C LYS A 430 4.56 27.39 48.98
N ASN A 431 4.37 28.60 48.44
CA ASN A 431 3.36 28.85 47.41
C ASN A 431 3.65 28.02 46.14
N HIS A 432 4.85 28.11 45.57
CA HIS A 432 5.23 27.31 44.39
C HIS A 432 5.17 25.79 44.65
N THR A 433 5.50 25.33 45.86
CA THR A 433 5.34 23.91 46.24
C THR A 433 3.87 23.48 46.17
N SER A 434 2.94 24.33 46.61
CA SER A 434 1.51 24.04 46.51
C SER A 434 0.97 24.10 45.07
N GLU A 435 1.45 25.03 44.25
CA GLU A 435 1.15 25.10 42.81
C GLU A 435 1.63 23.85 42.07
N LEU A 436 2.86 23.40 42.34
CA LEU A 436 3.44 22.18 41.75
C LEU A 436 2.68 20.94 42.20
N LYS A 437 2.30 20.84 43.48
CA LYS A 437 1.45 19.75 43.99
C LYS A 437 0.09 19.72 43.30
N ASN A 438 -0.56 20.87 43.11
CA ASN A 438 -1.84 20.96 42.40
C ASN A 438 -1.71 20.55 40.93
N LYS A 439 -0.63 20.96 40.24
CA LYS A 439 -0.31 20.54 38.87
C LYS A 439 -0.05 19.03 38.79
N ASN A 440 0.69 18.46 39.73
CA ASN A 440 0.94 17.01 39.80
C ASN A 440 -0.37 16.22 39.94
N ASN A 441 -1.22 16.59 40.90
CA ASN A 441 -2.52 15.96 41.12
C ASN A 441 -3.41 16.01 39.86
N HIS A 442 -3.39 17.13 39.12
CA HIS A 442 -4.15 17.26 37.87
C HIS A 442 -3.61 16.35 36.75
N LEU A 443 -2.28 16.26 36.60
CA LEU A 443 -1.66 15.34 35.65
C LEU A 443 -1.91 13.88 36.01
N GLU A 444 -1.88 13.53 37.29
CA GLU A 444 -2.14 12.18 37.79
C GLU A 444 -3.58 11.73 37.52
N LEU A 445 -4.57 12.62 37.74
CA LEU A 445 -5.96 12.40 37.34
C LEU A 445 -6.11 12.24 35.81
N SER A 446 -5.41 13.07 35.01
CA SER A 446 -5.44 12.95 33.55
C SER A 446 -4.79 11.65 33.04
N ILE A 447 -3.74 11.17 33.70
CA ILE A 447 -3.10 9.88 33.40
C ILE A 447 -4.05 8.72 33.72
N GLN A 448 -4.80 8.80 34.83
CA GLN A 448 -5.78 7.77 35.20
C GLN A 448 -6.98 7.74 34.23
N ASP A 449 -7.54 8.89 33.85
CA ASP A 449 -8.58 8.97 32.81
C ASP A 449 -8.09 8.40 31.46
N MET A 450 -6.90 8.80 31.01
CA MET A 450 -6.30 8.26 29.77
C MET A 450 -6.06 6.74 29.85
N LYS A 451 -5.74 6.21 31.02
CA LYS A 451 -5.55 4.76 31.25
C LYS A 451 -6.89 4.01 31.23
N GLU A 452 -7.96 4.59 31.77
CA GLU A 452 -9.31 4.03 31.67
C GLU A 452 -9.82 4.07 30.22
N ASN A 453 -9.61 5.18 29.50
CA ASN A 453 -9.91 5.31 28.08
C ASN A 453 -9.11 4.34 27.19
N ILE A 454 -7.85 4.05 27.52
CA ILE A 454 -7.08 2.99 26.84
C ILE A 454 -7.68 1.60 27.14
N SER A 455 -8.11 1.34 28.38
CA SER A 455 -8.74 0.06 28.77
C SER A 455 -10.06 -0.19 28.03
N THR A 456 -10.93 0.82 27.93
CA THR A 456 -12.20 0.72 27.19
C THR A 456 -11.99 0.52 25.68
N LEU A 457 -10.96 1.13 25.09
CA LEU A 457 -10.60 0.93 23.68
C LEU A 457 -9.92 -0.42 23.40
N LEU A 458 -9.22 -1.02 24.38
CA LEU A 458 -8.59 -2.33 24.23
C LEU A 458 -9.59 -3.49 24.36
N LYS A 459 -10.63 -3.36 25.19
CA LYS A 459 -11.61 -4.43 25.43
C LYS A 459 -12.25 -4.99 24.14
N PRO A 460 -12.75 -4.18 23.17
CA PRO A 460 -13.26 -4.68 21.89
C PRO A 460 -12.22 -5.47 21.07
N LYS A 461 -10.94 -5.13 21.18
CA LYS A 461 -9.85 -5.87 20.51
C LYS A 461 -9.66 -7.26 21.13
N GLU A 462 -9.81 -7.40 22.44
CA GLU A 462 -9.78 -8.69 23.13
C GLU A 462 -11.02 -9.54 22.86
N ASP A 463 -12.21 -8.91 22.79
CA ASP A 463 -13.45 -9.57 22.40
C ASP A 463 -13.38 -10.09 20.95
N MET A 464 -12.85 -9.27 20.03
CA MET A 464 -12.58 -9.67 18.64
C MET A 464 -11.54 -10.80 18.58
N LYS A 465 -10.46 -10.74 19.38
CA LYS A 465 -9.43 -11.78 19.42
C LYS A 465 -10.02 -13.12 19.86
N ARG A 466 -10.77 -13.15 20.97
CA ARG A 466 -11.45 -14.37 21.46
C ARG A 466 -12.44 -14.94 20.44
N SER A 467 -13.16 -14.06 19.74
CA SER A 467 -14.09 -14.47 18.67
C SER A 467 -13.36 -15.12 17.48
N LEU A 468 -12.20 -14.61 17.11
CA LEU A 468 -11.37 -15.12 16.02
C LEU A 468 -10.64 -16.42 16.42
N GLU A 469 -10.21 -16.55 17.67
CA GLU A 469 -9.67 -17.80 18.23
C GLU A 469 -10.72 -18.92 18.19
N GLY A 470 -11.94 -18.67 18.68
CA GLY A 470 -13.04 -19.65 18.63
C GLY A 470 -13.59 -19.95 17.23
N LEU A 471 -13.37 -19.06 16.23
CA LEU A 471 -13.67 -19.36 14.82
C LEU A 471 -12.61 -20.27 14.19
N ARG A 472 -11.33 -20.08 14.53
CA ARG A 472 -10.22 -20.96 14.10
C ARG A 472 -10.34 -22.36 14.68
N GLU A 473 -10.72 -22.46 15.96
CA GLU A 473 -10.97 -23.74 16.64
C GLU A 473 -12.02 -24.57 15.89
N LYS A 474 -13.20 -24.00 15.64
CA LYS A 474 -14.28 -24.64 14.84
C LYS A 474 -13.86 -25.03 13.43
N HIS A 475 -13.00 -24.24 12.78
CA HIS A 475 -12.48 -24.59 11.46
C HIS A 475 -11.49 -25.77 11.52
N MET A 476 -10.70 -25.89 12.60
CA MET A 476 -9.82 -27.04 12.82
C MET A 476 -10.61 -28.31 13.18
N GLU A 477 -11.68 -28.19 13.97
CA GLU A 477 -12.63 -29.28 14.22
C GLU A 477 -13.25 -29.79 12.91
N LEU A 478 -13.75 -28.88 12.06
CA LEU A 478 -14.35 -29.21 10.76
C LEU A 478 -13.35 -29.89 9.82
N LEU A 479 -12.12 -29.38 9.72
CA LEU A 479 -11.05 -30.02 8.95
C LEU A 479 -10.70 -31.42 9.47
N THR A 480 -10.74 -31.62 10.78
CA THR A 480 -10.48 -32.92 11.42
C THR A 480 -11.61 -33.91 11.16
N SER A 481 -12.87 -33.46 11.16
CA SER A 481 -14.03 -34.27 10.73
C SER A 481 -13.88 -34.68 9.27
N HIS A 482 -13.69 -33.72 8.36
CA HIS A 482 -13.53 -34.01 6.93
C HIS A 482 -12.34 -34.95 6.64
N ALA A 483 -11.23 -34.83 7.38
CA ALA A 483 -10.11 -35.76 7.27
C ALA A 483 -10.50 -37.20 7.71
N ALA A 484 -11.28 -37.35 8.78
CA ALA A 484 -11.80 -38.64 9.20
C ALA A 484 -12.80 -39.23 8.19
N ASP A 485 -13.67 -38.40 7.61
CA ASP A 485 -14.63 -38.78 6.57
C ASP A 485 -13.93 -39.24 5.28
N ILE A 486 -12.84 -38.56 4.89
CA ILE A 486 -11.98 -38.95 3.77
C ILE A 486 -11.31 -40.30 4.07
N ILE A 487 -10.67 -40.47 5.22
CA ILE A 487 -10.00 -41.74 5.60
C ILE A 487 -11.00 -42.92 5.64
N ALA A 488 -12.23 -42.69 6.13
CA ALA A 488 -13.29 -43.69 6.10
C ALA A 488 -13.73 -44.05 4.66
N THR A 489 -13.80 -43.05 3.77
CA THR A 489 -14.15 -43.22 2.36
C THR A 489 -13.04 -43.94 1.58
N GLU A 490 -11.77 -43.57 1.76
CA GLU A 490 -10.60 -44.23 1.17
C GLU A 490 -10.53 -45.69 1.58
N LYS A 491 -10.74 -45.99 2.88
CA LYS A 491 -10.83 -47.37 3.36
C LYS A 491 -11.97 -48.13 2.70
N SER A 492 -13.16 -47.54 2.59
CA SER A 492 -14.30 -48.15 1.91
C SER A 492 -14.00 -48.46 0.44
N ILE A 493 -13.33 -47.55 -0.28
CA ILE A 493 -12.89 -47.76 -1.66
C ILE A 493 -11.89 -48.93 -1.75
N TYR A 494 -10.92 -49.01 -0.82
CA TYR A 494 -9.96 -50.11 -0.76
C TYR A 494 -10.63 -51.46 -0.48
N ASP A 495 -11.49 -51.54 0.54
CA ASP A 495 -12.21 -52.76 0.91
C ASP A 495 -13.12 -53.25 -0.24
N ASN A 496 -13.82 -52.33 -0.92
CA ASN A 496 -14.59 -52.65 -2.13
C ASN A 496 -13.71 -53.11 -3.31
N GLY A 497 -12.54 -52.50 -3.50
CA GLY A 497 -11.58 -52.91 -4.52
C GLY A 497 -11.05 -54.33 -4.30
N MET A 498 -10.75 -54.68 -3.05
CA MET A 498 -10.37 -56.04 -2.64
C MET A 498 -11.50 -57.06 -2.90
N MET A 499 -12.75 -56.72 -2.58
CA MET A 499 -13.90 -57.58 -2.89
C MET A 499 -14.09 -57.76 -4.40
N LEU A 500 -13.96 -56.68 -5.19
CA LEU A 500 -14.04 -56.76 -6.66
C LEU A 500 -12.92 -57.63 -7.25
N GLN A 501 -11.70 -57.54 -6.72
CA GLN A 501 -10.60 -58.42 -7.12
C GLN A 501 -10.92 -59.89 -6.80
N GLN A 502 -11.48 -60.18 -5.63
CA GLN A 502 -11.90 -61.54 -5.26
C GLN A 502 -13.00 -62.09 -6.20
N VAL A 503 -14.00 -61.26 -6.54
CA VAL A 503 -15.04 -61.62 -7.51
C VAL A 503 -14.46 -61.84 -8.91
N ASN A 504 -13.49 -61.05 -9.34
CA ASN A 504 -12.82 -61.24 -10.64
C ASN A 504 -11.98 -62.52 -10.69
N MET A 505 -11.30 -62.89 -9.59
CA MET A 505 -10.61 -64.19 -9.50
C MET A 505 -11.60 -65.36 -9.58
N GLU A 506 -12.74 -65.27 -8.89
CA GLU A 506 -13.77 -66.32 -8.91
C GLU A 506 -14.46 -66.42 -10.28
N ASN A 507 -14.81 -65.30 -10.91
CA ASN A 507 -15.31 -65.28 -12.29
C ASN A 507 -14.29 -65.91 -13.27
N SER A 508 -13.00 -65.62 -13.13
CA SER A 508 -11.95 -66.25 -13.94
C SER A 508 -11.88 -67.76 -13.71
N ARG A 509 -12.01 -68.22 -12.46
CA ARG A 509 -12.06 -69.64 -12.08
C ARG A 509 -13.29 -70.33 -12.70
N LEU A 510 -14.45 -69.69 -12.64
CA LEU A 510 -15.69 -70.18 -13.25
C LEU A 510 -15.61 -70.25 -14.78
N HIS A 511 -15.00 -69.26 -15.44
CA HIS A 511 -14.76 -69.32 -16.89
C HIS A 511 -13.88 -70.52 -17.28
N VAL A 512 -12.78 -70.78 -16.56
CA VAL A 512 -11.94 -71.97 -16.80
C VAL A 512 -12.74 -73.27 -16.60
N CYS A 513 -13.59 -73.35 -15.58
CA CYS A 513 -14.46 -74.51 -15.37
C CYS A 513 -15.49 -74.67 -16.52
N ILE A 514 -16.05 -73.58 -17.05
CA ILE A 514 -17.00 -73.61 -18.17
C ILE A 514 -16.34 -74.07 -19.46
N GLU A 515 -15.12 -73.62 -19.77
CA GLU A 515 -14.40 -74.12 -20.95
C GLU A 515 -13.99 -75.60 -20.79
N GLN A 516 -13.58 -76.04 -19.60
CA GLN A 516 -13.36 -77.48 -19.35
C GLN A 516 -14.65 -78.29 -19.55
N MET A 517 -15.80 -77.84 -19.03
CA MET A 517 -17.08 -78.51 -19.25
C MET A 517 -17.49 -78.56 -20.73
N LYS A 518 -17.17 -77.53 -21.52
CA LYS A 518 -17.38 -77.54 -22.98
C LYS A 518 -16.48 -78.56 -23.69
N GLU A 519 -15.20 -78.63 -23.31
CA GLU A 519 -14.24 -79.61 -23.82
C GLU A 519 -14.69 -81.05 -23.47
N ASP A 520 -15.13 -81.29 -22.23
CA ASP A 520 -15.66 -82.58 -21.79
C ASP A 520 -16.93 -82.97 -22.57
N ILE A 521 -17.85 -82.03 -22.79
CA ILE A 521 -19.06 -82.25 -23.61
C ILE A 521 -18.70 -82.50 -25.08
N TRP A 522 -17.71 -81.81 -25.63
CA TRP A 522 -17.26 -82.00 -27.02
C TRP A 522 -16.63 -83.37 -27.21
N ASN A 523 -15.74 -83.80 -26.30
CA ASN A 523 -15.17 -85.14 -26.32
C ASN A 523 -16.24 -86.21 -26.11
N THR A 524 -17.20 -86.01 -25.20
CA THR A 524 -18.34 -86.93 -25.00
C THR A 524 -19.19 -87.07 -26.28
N ARG A 525 -19.44 -85.98 -27.02
CA ARG A 525 -20.14 -86.03 -28.31
C ARG A 525 -19.34 -86.75 -29.39
N LYS A 526 -18.04 -86.49 -29.47
CA LYS A 526 -17.12 -87.17 -30.38
C LYS A 526 -17.05 -88.68 -30.10
N ASP A 527 -17.15 -89.08 -28.83
CA ASP A 527 -17.20 -90.49 -28.42
C ASP A 527 -18.56 -91.12 -28.73
N GLN A 528 -19.66 -90.38 -28.53
CA GLN A 528 -20.98 -90.77 -29.02
C GLN A 528 -21.00 -90.93 -30.55
N GLU A 529 -20.35 -90.05 -31.31
CA GLU A 529 -20.21 -90.16 -32.77
C GLU A 529 -19.37 -91.38 -33.17
N ARG A 530 -18.23 -91.63 -32.50
CA ARG A 530 -17.43 -92.85 -32.70
C ARG A 530 -18.26 -94.10 -32.43
N HIS A 531 -18.94 -94.20 -31.30
CA HIS A 531 -19.82 -95.33 -31.00
C HIS A 531 -21.00 -95.45 -31.96
N THR A 532 -21.51 -94.34 -32.50
CA THR A 532 -22.57 -94.37 -33.53
C THR A 532 -22.03 -94.89 -34.87
N GLN A 533 -20.78 -94.55 -35.23
CA GLN A 533 -20.09 -95.10 -36.40
C GLN A 533 -19.74 -96.58 -36.20
N GLU A 534 -19.27 -96.99 -35.02
CA GLU A 534 -19.01 -98.39 -34.65
C GLU A 534 -20.30 -99.23 -34.70
N ILE A 535 -21.42 -98.71 -34.18
CA ILE A 535 -22.75 -99.35 -34.28
C ILE A 535 -23.27 -99.36 -35.72
N GLY A 536 -22.96 -98.34 -36.52
CA GLY A 536 -23.26 -98.30 -37.96
C GLY A 536 -22.51 -99.39 -38.71
N TRP A 537 -21.19 -99.45 -38.54
CA TRP A 537 -20.32 -100.46 -39.10
C TRP A 537 -20.71 -101.88 -38.64
N LEU A 538 -21.00 -102.09 -37.35
CA LEU A 538 -21.51 -103.38 -36.85
C LEU A 538 -22.88 -103.75 -37.44
N LYS A 539 -23.74 -102.78 -37.77
CA LYS A 539 -25.01 -103.04 -38.49
C LYS A 539 -24.78 -103.40 -39.95
N GLU A 540 -23.80 -102.79 -40.61
CA GLU A 540 -23.39 -103.09 -41.99
C GLU A 540 -22.68 -104.45 -42.08
N GLU A 541 -21.83 -104.77 -41.10
CA GLU A 541 -21.20 -106.10 -40.91
C GLU A 541 -22.28 -107.17 -40.70
N VAL A 542 -23.25 -106.93 -39.81
CA VAL A 542 -24.40 -107.83 -39.59
C VAL A 542 -25.31 -107.91 -40.84
N HIS A 543 -25.52 -106.82 -41.58
CA HIS A 543 -26.21 -106.87 -42.89
C HIS A 543 -25.39 -107.65 -43.93
N SER A 544 -24.07 -107.62 -43.89
CA SER A 544 -23.21 -108.38 -44.80
C SER A 544 -23.17 -109.87 -44.45
N LEU A 545 -23.29 -110.20 -43.16
CA LEU A 545 -23.32 -111.58 -42.64
C LEU A 545 -24.71 -112.25 -42.70
N PHE A 546 -25.81 -111.47 -42.74
CA PHE A 546 -27.19 -111.99 -42.69
C PHE A 546 -28.16 -111.43 -43.75
N GLY A 547 -27.73 -110.50 -44.60
CA GLY A 547 -28.59 -109.74 -45.52
C GLY A 547 -28.91 -110.39 -46.87
N GLU A 548 -28.44 -111.62 -47.13
CA GLU A 548 -28.82 -112.35 -48.36
C GLU A 548 -30.20 -113.03 -48.28
N HIS A 549 -30.94 -112.84 -47.16
CA HIS A 549 -32.33 -113.28 -47.00
C HIS A 549 -33.24 -112.12 -46.57
N GLN A 550 -34.15 -111.73 -47.48
CA GLN A 550 -35.36 -111.02 -47.08
C GLN A 550 -36.18 -111.89 -46.12
N PRO A 551 -36.83 -111.26 -45.13
CA PRO A 551 -38.27 -111.43 -45.08
C PRO A 551 -39.04 -110.11 -44.90
N SER A 552 -40.28 -110.16 -45.38
CA SER A 552 -41.29 -109.11 -45.31
C SER A 552 -41.69 -108.70 -43.89
N SER A 553 -42.00 -107.41 -43.74
CA SER A 553 -43.05 -106.85 -42.87
C SER A 553 -43.10 -107.23 -41.39
N MET A 554 -42.85 -106.25 -40.50
CA MET A 554 -43.72 -106.03 -39.33
C MET A 554 -43.61 -104.59 -38.80
N THR A 555 -44.75 -103.94 -38.62
CA THR A 555 -44.89 -102.67 -37.87
C THR A 555 -45.51 -102.92 -36.49
N PRO A 556 -44.79 -102.54 -35.43
CA PRO A 556 -45.40 -101.95 -34.23
C PRO A 556 -44.68 -100.62 -33.88
N THR A 557 -45.30 -99.51 -33.49
CA THR A 557 -46.47 -99.31 -32.60
C THR A 557 -46.24 -99.77 -31.17
N ILE A 558 -45.38 -99.05 -30.42
CA ILE A 558 -45.29 -98.99 -28.94
C ILE A 558 -44.18 -97.97 -28.55
N VAL A 559 -44.21 -97.21 -27.44
CA VAL A 559 -45.31 -96.65 -26.61
C VAL A 559 -44.72 -95.59 -25.63
N LYS A 560 -45.56 -94.84 -24.88
CA LYS A 560 -45.33 -94.06 -23.62
C LYS A 560 -43.89 -94.06 -23.02
N ARG A 561 -43.36 -92.93 -22.52
CA ARG A 561 -43.80 -92.17 -21.32
C ARG A 561 -43.09 -90.79 -21.31
N CYS A 562 -43.75 -89.70 -20.94
CA CYS A 562 -43.87 -89.18 -19.56
C CYS A 562 -42.53 -88.97 -18.83
N ALA A 563 -41.94 -87.79 -19.01
CA ALA A 563 -41.72 -86.83 -17.92
C ALA A 563 -42.11 -85.45 -18.44
#